data_AF-A0A062TX37-F1
#
_entry.id   AF-A0A062TX37-F1
#
_cell.length_a   1.000
_cell.length_b   1.000
_cell.length_c   1.000
_cell.angle_alpha   90.00
_cell.angle_beta   90.00
_cell.angle_gamma   90.00
#
_symmetry.space_group_name_H-M   'P 1'
#
loop_
_entity.id
_entity.type
_entity.pdbx_description
1 polymer ?
#
loop_
_entity_poly.entity_id
_entity_poly.type
_entity_poly.pdbx_seq_one_letter_code
_entity_poly.pdbx_strand_id
1 'polypeptide(L)'
;MSGNIHVIVPGMNFRLLQGADKLSEYTFNTGGAKHRFCSVCGVKSFYVPRSNQDGYAVTWRCLDYWQDFDVTINRFDGQNWEANAGALAHKSKAPAP
;
A
#
# COMPACT_ATOMS: atom_id res chain seq x y z
N MET A 1 -8.97 13.41 -7.82
CA MET A 1 -8.38 12.58 -6.74
C MET A 1 -8.17 11.17 -7.29
N SER A 2 -6.97 10.59 -7.23
CA SER A 2 -6.75 9.21 -7.68
C SER A 2 -7.25 8.23 -6.60
N GLY A 3 -8.24 7.38 -6.91
CA GLY A 3 -8.65 6.32 -6.00
C GLY A 3 -7.54 5.30 -5.78
N ASN A 4 -7.35 4.82 -4.56
CA ASN A 4 -6.34 3.81 -4.22
C ASN A 4 -6.95 2.67 -3.40
N ILE A 5 -7.60 1.73 -4.09
CA ILE A 5 -7.96 0.43 -3.53
C ILE A 5 -6.68 -0.41 -3.49
N HIS A 6 -6.27 -0.82 -2.29
CA HIS A 6 -5.03 -1.55 -2.09
C HIS A 6 -5.18 -2.65 -1.05
N VAL A 7 -4.27 -3.62 -1.14
CA VAL A 7 -4.05 -4.66 -0.14
C VAL A 7 -2.72 -4.40 0.57
N ILE A 8 -2.69 -4.56 1.89
CA ILE A 8 -1.44 -4.45 2.66
C ILE A 8 -0.88 -5.85 2.83
N VAL A 9 0.42 -6.01 2.56
CA VAL A 9 1.15 -7.26 2.74
C VAL A 9 2.35 -7.06 3.67
N PRO A 10 2.75 -8.07 4.45
CA PRO A 10 4.00 -8.05 5.22
C PRO A 10 5.21 -7.77 4.32
N GLY A 11 6.21 -7.05 4.83
CA GLY A 11 7.44 -6.75 4.08
C GLY A 11 8.17 -8.00 3.57
N MET A 12 8.12 -9.11 4.33
CA MET A 12 8.71 -10.38 3.90
C MET A 12 8.03 -11.01 2.67
N ASN A 13 6.79 -10.63 2.38
CA ASN A 13 6.03 -11.12 1.22
C ASN A 13 6.14 -10.18 0.02
N PHE A 14 6.96 -9.13 0.11
CA PHE A 14 7.16 -8.16 -0.97
C PHE A 14 8.62 -8.16 -1.43
N ARG A 15 8.82 -8.24 -2.75
CA ARG A 15 10.13 -8.06 -3.37
C ARG A 15 9.99 -7.23 -4.64
N LEU A 16 10.71 -6.11 -4.70
CA LEU A 16 10.81 -5.30 -5.91
C LEU A 16 11.78 -5.98 -6.89
N LEU A 17 11.27 -6.48 -8.00
CA LEU A 17 12.08 -7.19 -9.00
C LEU A 17 12.78 -6.24 -9.97
N GLN A 18 12.15 -5.12 -10.32
CA GLN A 18 12.64 -4.19 -11.34
C GLN A 18 12.05 -2.78 -11.18
N GLY A 19 12.61 -1.80 -11.91
CA GLY A 19 12.08 -0.44 -12.01
C GLY A 19 12.39 0.48 -10.82
N ALA A 20 13.28 0.06 -9.92
CA ALA A 20 13.69 0.87 -8.77
C ALA A 20 14.26 2.23 -9.18
N ASP A 21 14.99 2.29 -10.30
CA ASP A 21 15.57 3.50 -10.88
C ASP A 21 14.53 4.50 -11.43
N LYS A 22 13.30 4.04 -11.66
CA LYS A 22 12.17 4.86 -12.11
C LYS A 22 11.18 5.18 -11.00
N LEU A 23 11.45 4.78 -9.75
CA LEU A 23 10.60 5.15 -8.63
C LEU A 23 10.97 6.54 -8.09
N SER A 24 9.98 7.41 -8.03
CA SER A 24 10.04 8.63 -7.24
C SER A 24 9.35 8.39 -5.90
N GLU A 25 9.90 8.96 -4.83
CA GLU A 25 9.34 8.92 -3.49
C GLU A 25 8.95 10.32 -3.03
N TYR A 26 7.78 10.42 -2.41
CA TYR A 26 7.29 11.63 -1.76
C TYR A 26 6.78 11.28 -0.37
N THR A 27 7.11 12.14 0.60
CA THR A 27 6.70 12.02 2.01
C THR A 27 6.15 13.35 2.48
N PHE A 28 5.18 13.33 3.39
CA PHE A 28 4.62 14.55 3.99
C PHE A 28 4.23 14.31 5.46
N ASN A 29 3.82 15.37 6.16
CA ASN A 29 3.50 15.35 7.59
C ASN A 29 4.67 14.76 8.41
N THR A 30 4.44 13.62 9.06
CA THR A 30 5.42 12.94 9.90
C THR A 30 6.48 12.18 9.10
N GLY A 31 6.35 12.09 7.78
CA GLY A 31 7.27 11.36 6.91
C GLY A 31 7.15 9.84 6.98
N GLY A 32 6.24 9.29 7.80
CA GLY A 32 6.08 7.83 7.92
C GLY A 32 5.59 7.19 6.62
N ALA A 33 4.56 7.74 5.98
CA ALA A 33 4.12 7.21 4.69
C ALA A 33 5.13 7.55 3.59
N LYS A 34 5.63 6.53 2.89
CA LYS A 34 6.54 6.67 1.74
C LYS A 34 5.76 6.44 0.46
N HIS A 35 5.25 7.51 -0.14
CA HIS A 35 4.46 7.43 -1.37
C HIS A 35 5.39 7.24 -2.57
N ARG A 36 5.32 6.07 -3.20
CA ARG A 36 6.15 5.73 -4.36
C ARG A 36 5.32 5.69 -5.62
N PHE A 37 5.86 6.24 -6.71
CA PHE A 37 5.23 6.22 -8.02
C PHE A 37 6.28 6.15 -9.13
N CYS A 38 5.89 5.62 -10.29
CA CYS A 38 6.73 5.64 -11.46
C CYS A 38 6.89 7.08 -11.97
N SER A 39 8.14 7.56 -12.08
CA SER A 39 8.46 8.89 -12.60
C SER A 39 8.10 9.09 -14.07
N VAL A 40 7.92 7.98 -14.81
CA VAL A 40 7.61 8.00 -16.25
C VAL A 40 6.10 8.07 -16.50
N CYS A 41 5.31 7.21 -15.85
CA CYS A 41 3.87 7.10 -16.10
C CYS A 41 2.97 7.58 -14.94
N GLY A 42 3.54 7.95 -13.80
CA GLY A 42 2.80 8.44 -12.63
C GLY A 42 2.05 7.36 -11.83
N VAL A 43 2.11 6.09 -12.24
CA VAL A 43 1.39 5.00 -11.57
C VAL A 43 2.01 4.69 -10.20
N LYS A 44 1.14 4.55 -9.19
CA LYS A 44 1.47 4.13 -7.82
C LYS A 44 1.14 2.64 -7.68
N SER A 45 2.06 1.76 -8.07
CA SER A 45 1.84 0.31 -7.95
C SER A 45 1.90 -0.17 -6.50
N PHE A 46 2.70 0.49 -5.66
CA PHE A 46 2.76 0.23 -4.23
C PHE A 46 3.28 1.44 -3.45
N TYR A 47 3.13 1.43 -2.12
CA TYR A 47 3.74 2.40 -1.22
C TYR A 47 3.89 1.82 0.20
N VAL A 48 4.67 2.50 1.07
CA VAL A 48 4.73 2.15 2.49
C VAL A 48 3.72 3.02 3.24
N PRO A 49 2.64 2.46 3.81
CA PRO A 49 1.59 3.24 4.47
C PRO A 49 1.97 3.66 5.90
N ARG A 50 1.47 4.81 6.36
CA ARG A 50 1.66 5.32 7.74
C ARG A 50 1.30 4.28 8.81
N SER A 51 0.23 3.52 8.60
CA SER A 51 -0.29 2.52 9.55
C SER A 51 0.56 1.25 9.64
N ASN A 52 1.30 0.91 8.59
CA ASN A 52 2.02 -0.37 8.47
C ASN A 52 3.41 -0.12 7.85
N GLN A 53 4.31 0.44 8.67
CA GLN A 53 5.68 0.79 8.28
C GLN A 53 6.57 -0.45 7.99
N ASP A 54 6.11 -1.62 8.43
CA ASP A 54 6.70 -2.95 8.23
C ASP A 54 6.10 -3.70 7.03
N GLY A 55 5.24 -3.05 6.23
CA GLY A 55 4.57 -3.67 5.09
C GLY A 55 4.43 -2.73 3.90
N TYR A 56 3.81 -3.27 2.85
CA TYR A 56 3.56 -2.55 1.60
C TYR A 56 2.08 -2.59 1.28
N ALA A 57 1.53 -1.43 0.93
CA ALA A 57 0.21 -1.31 0.32
C ALA A 57 0.37 -1.43 -1.20
N VAL A 58 -0.12 -2.52 -1.77
CA VAL A 58 -0.09 -2.82 -3.22
C VAL A 58 -1.43 -2.43 -3.84
N THR A 59 -1.38 -1.60 -4.88
CA THR A 59 -2.58 -1.15 -5.59
C THR A 59 -3.23 -2.32 -6.31
N TRP A 60 -4.51 -2.56 -6.01
CA TRP A 60 -5.28 -3.71 -6.49
C TRP A 60 -5.22 -3.89 -8.00
N ARG A 61 -5.51 -2.81 -8.73
CA ARG A 61 -5.56 -2.81 -10.21
C ARG A 61 -4.18 -2.89 -10.87
N CYS A 62 -3.10 -2.94 -10.08
CA CYS A 62 -1.74 -3.16 -10.57
C CYS A 62 -1.29 -4.62 -10.41
N LEU A 63 -2.14 -5.50 -9.87
CA LEU A 63 -1.90 -6.93 -9.89
C LEU A 63 -2.26 -7.50 -11.27
N ASP A 64 -1.47 -8.47 -11.71
CA ASP A 64 -1.82 -9.28 -12.87
C ASP A 64 -3.13 -10.03 -12.58
N TYR A 65 -3.99 -10.12 -13.59
CA TYR A 65 -5.28 -10.81 -13.49
C TYR A 65 -6.17 -10.33 -12.32
N TRP A 66 -6.08 -9.04 -11.96
CA TRP A 66 -6.81 -8.50 -10.80
C TRP A 66 -8.33 -8.74 -10.85
N GLN A 67 -8.91 -8.94 -12.03
CA GLN A 67 -10.33 -9.25 -12.19
C GLN A 67 -10.73 -10.67 -11.76
N ASP A 68 -9.77 -11.60 -11.69
CA ASP A 68 -10.04 -13.03 -11.47
C ASP A 68 -10.16 -13.37 -9.98
N PHE A 69 -9.78 -12.46 -9.11
CA PHE A 69 -9.90 -12.64 -7.67
C PHE A 69 -11.29 -12.29 -7.16
N ASP A 70 -11.78 -13.11 -6.23
CA ASP A 70 -12.91 -12.73 -5.38
C ASP A 70 -12.44 -11.78 -4.27
N VAL A 71 -12.98 -10.56 -4.25
CA VAL A 71 -12.52 -9.49 -3.35
C VAL A 71 -13.66 -8.75 -2.65
N THR A 72 -13.51 -8.64 -1.34
CA THR A 72 -14.35 -7.79 -0.49
C THR A 72 -13.69 -6.43 -0.28
N ILE A 73 -14.36 -5.37 -0.73
CA ILE A 73 -13.91 -3.99 -0.49
C ILE A 73 -14.36 -3.55 0.91
N ASN A 74 -13.39 -3.45 1.81
CA ASN A 74 -13.61 -2.91 3.15
C ASN A 74 -13.46 -1.39 3.13
N ARG A 75 -14.54 -0.67 3.47
CA ARG A 75 -14.49 0.80 3.64
C ARG A 75 -13.71 1.14 4.91
N PHE A 76 -12.97 2.24 4.87
CA PHE A 76 -12.20 2.74 5.99
C PHE A 76 -12.48 4.23 6.17
N ASP A 77 -12.72 4.66 7.41
CA ASP A 77 -12.85 6.05 7.77
C ASP A 77 -11.47 6.71 7.85
N GLY A 78 -11.03 7.26 6.73
CA GLY A 78 -9.78 8.02 6.64
C GLY A 78 -9.87 9.45 7.19
N GLN A 79 -11.08 9.96 7.43
CA GLN A 79 -11.28 11.31 7.97
C GLN A 79 -10.98 11.34 9.48
N ASN A 80 -11.42 10.32 10.21
CA ASN A 80 -11.12 10.14 11.63
C ASN A 80 -9.93 9.20 11.84
N TRP A 81 -8.78 9.54 11.24
CA TRP A 81 -7.62 8.65 11.15
C TRP A 81 -7.12 8.16 12.53
N GLU A 82 -6.92 9.07 13.48
CA GLU A 82 -6.36 8.79 14.80
C GLU A 82 -7.20 7.78 15.60
N ALA A 83 -8.52 7.76 15.40
CA ALA A 83 -9.42 6.81 16.04
C ALA A 83 -9.43 5.43 15.37
N ASN A 84 -9.13 5.36 14.06
CA ASN A 84 -9.38 4.15 13.25
C ASN A 84 -8.10 3.42 12.80
N ALA A 85 -6.96 4.11 12.71
CA ALA A 85 -5.73 3.55 12.12
C ALA A 85 -5.21 2.28 12.82
N GLY A 86 -5.46 2.15 14.13
CA GLY A 86 -5.07 0.96 14.91
C GLY A 86 -5.69 -0.33 14.38
N ALA A 87 -6.89 -0.28 13.79
CA ALA A 87 -7.55 -1.44 13.20
C ALA A 87 -6.80 -2.02 11.99
N LEU A 88 -5.87 -1.27 11.39
CA LEU A 88 -5.08 -1.71 10.23
C LEU A 88 -3.77 -2.42 10.62
N ALA A 89 -3.35 -2.37 11.89
CA ALA A 89 -2.03 -2.83 12.32
C ALA A 89 -1.77 -4.32 12.02
N HIS A 90 -2.80 -5.16 12.11
CA HIS A 90 -2.69 -6.60 11.85
C HIS A 90 -2.36 -6.92 10.38
N LYS A 91 -2.64 -6.02 9.43
CA LYS A 91 -2.58 -6.31 7.99
C LYS A 91 -1.16 -6.51 7.44
N SER A 92 -0.13 -6.05 8.14
CA SER A 92 1.28 -6.29 7.76
C SER A 92 1.96 -7.36 8.60
N LYS A 93 1.23 -8.01 9.51
CA LYS A 93 1.77 -9.12 10.30
C LYS A 93 1.75 -10.39 9.46
N ALA A 94 2.85 -11.14 9.51
CA ALA A 94 2.89 -12.46 8.93
C ALA A 94 1.82 -13.33 9.61
N PRO A 95 1.07 -14.16 8.86
CA PRO A 95 0.23 -15.17 9.49
C PRO A 95 1.08 -16.04 10.42
N ALA A 96 0.52 -16.43 11.55
CA ALA A 96 1.17 -17.38 12.44
C ALA A 96 1.46 -18.69 11.66
N PRO A 97 2.60 -19.35 11.93
CA PRO A 97 2.98 -20.58 11.25
C PRO A 97 1.95 -21.70 11.44
#